data_AF-A0A820SN48-F1
#
_entry.id   AF-A0A820SN48-F1
#
_cell.length_a   1.000
_cell.length_b   1.000
_cell.length_c   1.000
_cell.angle_alpha   90.00
_cell.angle_beta   90.00
_cell.angle_gamma   90.00
#
_symmetry.space_group_name_H-M   'P 1'
#
loop_
_entity.id
_entity.type
_entity.pdbx_description
1 polymer ?
#
loop_
_entity_poly.entity_id
_entity_poly.type
_entity_poly.pdbx_seq_one_letter_code
_entity_poly.pdbx_strand_id
1 'polypeptide(L)'
;MSASLDDLFVCFKVPWADGVVPIKMWSFHNVDHRTNNTSEAYNLRFGSRLSRKHPNIWSFIQLIQSEHARFEHILIQLDPGASAPKLSTKTKAFQLRLDTL
;
A
#
# COMPACT_ATOMS: atom_id res chain seq x y z
N MET A 1 -7.05 -4.48 23.63
CA MET A 1 -6.29 -3.40 24.30
C MET A 1 -6.84 -2.08 23.80
N SER A 2 -7.61 -1.36 24.62
CA SER A 2 -8.09 -0.02 24.27
C SER A 2 -6.96 0.99 24.52
N ALA A 3 -6.48 1.66 23.47
CA ALA A 3 -5.51 2.74 23.63
C ALA A 3 -6.15 3.88 24.42
N SER A 4 -5.48 4.36 25.46
CA SER A 4 -5.95 5.50 26.25
C SER A 4 -5.73 6.82 25.49
N LEU A 5 -6.44 7.88 25.88
CA LEU A 5 -6.23 9.22 25.32
C LEU A 5 -4.80 9.73 25.56
N ASP A 6 -4.21 9.35 26.69
CA ASP A 6 -2.82 9.65 27.02
C ASP A 6 -1.84 8.93 26.07
N ASP A 7 -2.12 7.68 25.70
CA ASP A 7 -1.33 6.95 24.69
C ASP A 7 -1.38 7.66 23.33
N LEU A 8 -2.55 8.18 22.96
CA LEU A 8 -2.73 8.92 21.71
C LEU A 8 -1.94 10.25 21.73
N PHE A 9 -1.93 10.93 22.87
CA PHE A 9 -1.23 12.19 23.07
C PHE A 9 0.29 12.01 23.04
N VAL A 10 0.81 10.93 23.66
CA VAL A 10 2.22 10.55 23.59
C VAL A 10 2.60 10.17 22.15
N CYS A 11 1.73 9.45 21.44
CA CYS A 11 1.90 9.12 20.03
C CYS A 11 1.99 10.37 19.15
N PHE A 12 1.18 11.40 19.40
CA PHE A 12 1.16 12.58 18.53
C PHE A 12 2.16 13.66 18.96
N LYS A 13 2.34 13.92 20.26
CA LYS A 13 3.11 15.08 20.69
C LYS A 13 4.62 14.88 20.54
N VAL A 14 5.15 13.73 20.96
CA VAL A 14 6.61 13.48 20.97
C VAL A 14 7.21 13.45 19.56
N PRO A 15 6.61 12.76 18.57
CA PRO A 15 7.13 12.77 17.20
C PRO A 15 7.05 14.14 16.52
N TRP A 16 5.99 14.89 16.78
CA TRP A 16 5.69 16.12 16.05
C TRP A 16 6.26 17.38 16.70
N ALA A 17 6.38 17.43 18.03
CA ALA A 17 6.94 18.58 18.75
C ALA A 17 8.44 18.42 19.02
N ASP A 18 8.89 17.23 19.38
CA ASP A 18 10.30 16.98 19.75
C ASP A 18 11.12 16.41 18.58
N GLY A 19 10.46 16.07 17.46
CA GLY A 19 11.10 15.48 16.28
C GLY A 19 11.61 14.05 16.48
N VAL A 20 11.34 13.46 17.64
CA VAL A 20 11.77 12.10 18.00
C VAL A 20 10.62 11.14 17.70
N VAL A 21 10.67 10.45 16.57
CA VAL A 21 9.69 9.41 16.24
C VAL A 21 10.15 8.09 16.89
N PRO A 22 9.48 7.59 17.94
CA PRO A 22 9.86 6.33 18.57
C PRO A 22 9.83 5.20 17.54
N ILE A 23 10.80 4.30 17.58
CA ILE A 23 10.92 3.22 16.58
C ILE A 23 9.62 2.41 16.52
N LYS A 24 8.95 2.17 17.67
CA LYS A 24 7.62 1.52 17.77
C LYS A 24 6.48 2.16 16.96
N MET A 25 6.60 3.44 16.63
CA MET A 25 5.64 4.19 15.83
C MET A 25 6.01 4.24 14.35
N TRP A 26 7.19 3.75 13.99
CA TRP A 26 7.51 3.58 12.58
C TRP A 26 6.53 2.54 12.06
N SER A 27 6.00 2.77 10.86
CA SER A 27 5.01 1.89 10.21
C SER A 27 5.49 0.44 10.03
N PHE A 28 6.74 0.15 10.40
CA PHE A 28 7.46 -1.11 10.23
C PHE A 28 8.14 -1.62 11.51
N HIS A 29 7.81 -1.12 12.70
CA HIS A 29 8.36 -1.71 13.92
C HIS A 29 7.88 -3.14 14.06
N ASN A 30 8.83 -4.09 14.04
CA ASN A 30 8.56 -5.52 14.21
C ASN A 30 7.79 -6.19 13.05
N VAL A 31 7.84 -5.63 11.83
CA VAL A 31 7.26 -6.22 10.62
C VAL A 31 8.36 -6.52 9.61
N ASP A 32 8.41 -7.75 9.10
CA ASP A 32 9.47 -8.26 8.21
C ASP A 32 9.52 -7.58 6.82
N HIS A 33 8.58 -6.66 6.56
CA HIS A 33 8.45 -5.98 5.28
C HIS A 33 9.15 -4.62 5.34
N ARG A 34 10.37 -4.57 4.80
CA ARG A 34 11.32 -3.46 4.91
C ARG A 34 10.92 -2.12 4.27
N THR A 35 9.79 -2.02 3.54
CA THR A 35 9.52 -0.85 2.69
C THR A 35 8.04 -0.58 2.46
N ASN A 36 7.67 0.70 2.55
CA ASN A 36 6.38 1.27 2.13
C ASN A 36 6.13 1.19 0.60
N ASN A 37 7.00 0.53 -0.15
CA ASN A 37 6.95 0.42 -1.61
C ASN A 37 5.56 0.08 -2.16
N THR A 38 4.79 -0.79 -1.50
CA THR A 38 3.46 -1.19 -1.98
C THR A 38 2.43 -0.08 -1.79
N SER A 39 2.41 0.58 -0.63
CA SER A 39 1.47 1.70 -0.37
C SER A 39 1.86 2.94 -1.16
N GLU A 40 3.15 3.25 -1.27
CA GLU A 40 3.67 4.31 -2.14
C GLU A 40 3.37 4.03 -3.61
N ALA A 41 3.64 2.82 -4.11
CA ALA A 41 3.34 2.46 -5.49
C ALA A 41 1.83 2.51 -5.77
N TYR A 42 0.99 2.11 -4.80
CA TYR A 42 -0.45 2.28 -4.92
C TYR A 42 -0.83 3.76 -5.00
N ASN A 43 -0.32 4.60 -4.09
CA ASN A 43 -0.61 6.04 -4.08
C ASN A 43 -0.14 6.72 -5.37
N LEU A 44 1.03 6.34 -5.90
CA LEU A 44 1.53 6.83 -7.20
C LEU A 44 0.61 6.43 -8.35
N ARG A 45 0.17 5.17 -8.40
CA ARG A 45 -0.76 4.69 -9.43
C ARG A 45 -2.13 5.37 -9.32
N PHE A 46 -2.66 5.49 -8.11
CA PHE A 46 -3.92 6.14 -7.83
C PHE A 46 -3.86 7.63 -8.20
N GLY A 47 -2.79 8.32 -7.83
CA GLY A 47 -2.54 9.71 -8.21
C GLY A 47 -2.42 9.90 -9.73
N SER A 48 -1.75 8.98 -10.42
CA SER A 48 -1.68 8.96 -11.89
C SER A 48 -3.07 8.81 -12.52
N ARG A 49 -3.91 7.89 -12.00
CA ARG A 49 -5.30 7.70 -12.47
C ARG A 49 -6.20 8.89 -12.14
N LEU A 50 -5.97 9.55 -11.02
CA LEU A 50 -6.71 10.76 -10.65
C LEU A 50 -6.41 11.91 -11.62
N SER A 51 -5.22 11.93 -12.23
CA SER A 51 -4.79 12.86 -13.29
C SER A 51 -4.78 14.34 -12.91
N ARG A 52 -5.33 14.72 -11.75
CA ARG A 52 -5.46 16.09 -11.25
C ARG A 52 -5.12 16.15 -9.77
N LYS A 53 -4.45 17.23 -9.37
CA LYS A 53 -4.08 17.48 -7.96
C LYS A 53 -5.31 17.75 -7.08
N HIS A 54 -6.35 18.37 -7.65
CA HIS A 54 -7.60 18.71 -6.97
C HIS A 54 -8.79 18.27 -7.84
N PRO A 55 -9.20 17.01 -7.78
CA PRO A 55 -10.36 16.50 -8.51
C PRO A 55 -11.66 17.11 -7.97
N ASN A 56 -12.70 17.17 -8.81
CA ASN A 56 -14.04 17.44 -8.27
C ASN A 56 -14.53 16.21 -7.47
N ILE A 57 -15.41 16.42 -6.50
CA ILE A 57 -15.86 15.36 -5.59
C ILE A 57 -16.48 14.16 -6.33
N TRP A 58 -17.24 14.42 -7.39
CA TRP A 58 -17.89 13.37 -8.18
C TRP A 58 -16.90 12.51 -8.95
N SER A 59 -15.91 13.13 -9.59
CA SER A 59 -14.82 12.44 -10.30
C SER A 59 -13.97 11.61 -9.36
N PHE A 60 -13.78 12.09 -8.13
CA PHE A 60 -13.07 11.35 -7.09
C PHE A 60 -13.86 10.11 -6.64
N ILE A 61 -15.17 10.25 -6.40
CA ILE A 61 -16.06 9.14 -6.05
C ILE A 61 -16.08 8.09 -7.17
N GLN A 62 -16.23 8.52 -8.43
CA GLN A 62 -16.21 7.63 -9.59
C GLN A 62 -14.88 6.87 -9.71
N LEU A 63 -13.75 7.55 -9.46
CA LEU A 63 -12.46 6.89 -9.44
C LEU A 63 -12.40 5.82 -8.34
N ILE A 64 -12.82 6.12 -7.12
CA ILE A 64 -12.84 5.15 -6.02
C ILE A 64 -13.69 3.93 -6.38
N GLN A 65 -14.88 4.12 -6.95
CA GLN A 65 -15.74 3.02 -7.41
C GLN A 65 -15.04 2.15 -8.47
N SER A 66 -14.38 2.78 -9.44
CA SER A 66 -13.61 2.07 -10.46
C SER A 66 -12.40 1.32 -9.88
N GLU A 67 -11.84 1.82 -8.78
CA GLU A 67 -10.69 1.24 -8.12
C GLU A 67 -11.10 0.02 -7.28
N HIS A 68 -12.25 0.10 -6.60
CA HIS A 68 -12.89 -1.04 -5.95
C HIS A 68 -13.19 -2.16 -6.95
N ALA A 69 -13.80 -1.85 -8.10
CA ALA A 69 -14.08 -2.85 -9.14
C ALA A 69 -12.80 -3.53 -9.66
N ARG A 70 -11.67 -2.80 -9.74
CA ARG A 70 -10.37 -3.39 -10.11
C ARG A 70 -9.89 -4.38 -9.06
N PHE A 71 -10.03 -4.04 -7.77
CA PHE A 71 -9.63 -4.94 -6.69
C PHE A 71 -10.49 -6.20 -6.65
N GLU A 72 -11.81 -6.09 -6.82
CA GLU A 72 -12.69 -7.25 -6.95
C GLU A 72 -12.24 -8.18 -8.08
N HIS A 73 -11.90 -7.63 -9.24
CA HIS A 73 -11.39 -8.43 -10.36
C HIS A 73 -10.06 -9.12 -10.03
N ILE A 74 -9.15 -8.45 -9.30
CA ILE A 74 -7.89 -9.05 -8.85
C ILE A 74 -8.16 -10.19 -7.86
N LEU A 75 -9.10 -10.01 -6.93
CA LEU A 75 -9.50 -11.05 -5.97
C LEU A 75 -10.08 -12.27 -6.66
N ILE A 76 -10.97 -12.07 -7.64
CA ILE A 76 -11.53 -13.15 -8.47
C ILE A 76 -10.42 -13.90 -9.23
N GLN A 77 -9.38 -13.20 -9.70
CA GLN A 77 -8.22 -13.81 -10.36
C GLN A 77 -7.28 -14.57 -9.42
N LEU A 78 -7.32 -14.26 -8.11
CA LEU A 78 -6.52 -14.92 -7.09
C LEU A 78 -7.22 -16.14 -6.50
N ASP A 79 -8.54 -16.25 -6.70
CA ASP A 79 -9.30 -17.44 -6.34
C ASP A 79 -8.78 -18.64 -7.16
N PRO A 80 -8.47 -19.81 -6.55
CA PRO A 80 -7.56 -20.82 -7.11
C PRO A 80 -8.08 -21.59 -8.35
N GLY A 81 -9.21 -21.16 -8.93
CA GLY A 81 -9.73 -21.65 -10.21
C GLY A 81 -9.41 -20.75 -11.42
N ALA A 82 -8.89 -19.54 -11.22
CA ALA A 82 -8.51 -18.64 -12.30
C ALA A 82 -7.09 -18.93 -12.80
N SER A 83 -6.92 -19.00 -14.12
CA SER A 83 -5.62 -19.25 -14.74
C SER A 83 -4.62 -18.14 -14.35
N ALA A 84 -3.48 -18.53 -13.77
CA ALA A 84 -2.49 -17.58 -13.27
C ALA A 84 -2.07 -16.59 -14.37
N PRO A 85 -1.97 -15.27 -14.06
CA PRO A 85 -1.52 -14.29 -15.04
C PRO A 85 -0.14 -14.65 -15.57
N LYS A 86 0.07 -14.50 -16.88
CA LYS A 86 1.37 -14.74 -17.51
C LYS A 86 2.45 -13.91 -16.79
N LEU A 87 3.44 -14.58 -16.22
CA LEU A 87 4.58 -13.93 -15.56
C LEU A 87 5.25 -12.95 -16.52
N SER A 88 5.47 -11.72 -16.05
CA SER A 88 6.24 -10.70 -16.75
C SER A 88 7.66 -11.21 -17.03
N THR A 89 8.23 -10.82 -18.18
CA THR A 89 9.61 -11.17 -18.56
C THR A 89 10.62 -10.83 -17.46
N LYS A 90 10.40 -9.71 -16.73
CA LYS A 90 11.25 -9.29 -15.60
C LYS A 90 11.15 -10.26 -14.42
N THR A 91 9.94 -10.70 -14.07
CA THR A 91 9.70 -11.67 -13.00
C THR A 91 10.27 -13.04 -13.36
N LYS A 92 10.14 -13.46 -14.62
CA LYS A 92 10.78 -14.69 -15.12
C LYS A 92 12.30 -14.64 -15.01
N ALA A 93 12.92 -13.53 -15.44
CA ALA A 93 14.36 -13.35 -15.35
C ALA A 93 14.87 -13.29 -13.90
N PHE A 94 14.07 -12.74 -12.98
CA PHE A 94 14.38 -12.75 -11.56
C PHE A 94 14.28 -14.16 -10.96
N GLN A 95 13.21 -14.89 -11.27
CA GLN A 95 13.04 -16.27 -10.80
C GLN A 95 14.16 -17.18 -11.31
N LEU A 96 14.50 -17.06 -12.59
CA LEU A 96 15.63 -17.79 -13.20
C LEU A 96 16.94 -17.55 -12.42
N ARG A 97 17.19 -16.30 -11.98
CA ARG A 97 18.39 -15.98 -11.21
C ARG A 97 18.38 -16.61 -9.82
N LEU A 98 17.23 -16.63 -9.15
CA LEU A 98 17.08 -17.27 -7.84
C LEU A 98 17.29 -18.78 -7.93
N ASP A 99 16.77 -19.42 -8.99
CA ASP A 99 16.86 -20.86 -9.17
C ASP A 99 18.29 -21.33 -9.55
N THR A 100 19.15 -20.39 -9.98
CA THR A 100 20.57 -20.65 -10.33
C THR A 100 21.57 -20.34 -9.20
N LEU A 101 21.10 -19.96 -8.01
CA LEU A 101 21.91 -19.78 -6.80
C LEU A 101 21.86 -21.04 -5.93
#